data_AF-A0A7I4C7J0-F1
#
_entry.id   AF-A0A7I4C7J0-F1
#
_cell.length_a   1.000
_cell.length_b   1.000
_cell.length_c   1.000
_cell.angle_alpha   90.00
_cell.angle_beta   90.00
_cell.angle_gamma   90.00
#
_symmetry.space_group_name_H-M   'P 1'
#
loop_
_entity.id
_entity.type
_entity.pdbx_description
1 polymer ?
#
loop_
_entity_poly.entity_id
_entity_poly.type
_entity_poly.pdbx_seq_one_letter_code
_entity_poly.pdbx_strand_id
1 'polypeptide(L)'
;MSWTSGDMVGYLQIHCSDFCSPSGDRLNAGKEVTIRRVVPILGVPDALVPIDLPSRIGLLPGETCALWVSFDVPVTQPPGVYIGEIWITAVRGETEFAAEKVESEKLQMKKDLQGFLAQAEAASNESAEVLTEALRSICEGLHQVLQSPLLSAGCEDFGKMEIDEEFQASPSVQVQFSITVWDFVLPITPSLPAVFGISETVIEDRYNLKHGSKEWFKSLNMHFDWLLQYRLSPYFCRWGDNMRVLTYTCPYPATHPKSEDYYSDPRLAAYAVPYIPVLSSSDTAKDVVKSELEILKTKPHWKKAYFYLWDEPVGFEQYEVIRSIAEEIRNTAPDARILTTYYCGPSDPSMKLDGFESFLKVPTFLRPHTQIFCTSEWVLGGREDLVKQITDEIQFDRSEEWWTYVCMGPGELHPNWHLGMRGTQHRAVIWRVWKEGGTGFLYWGVNCYEKASSPSAEIRFRRGLPPGDGVLFYPGEVFNIGATLPVASVRLERLLSGMQDYEYLQLYSSMYGRHEALSLLERTGTYTGPERYTLEHNPIESLRGEIYHAYRPVT
;
A
#
# COMPACT_ATOMS: atom_id res chain seq x y z
N MET A 1 18.00 16.92 -13.98
CA MET A 1 19.42 17.36 -14.07
C MET A 1 20.30 16.13 -14.00
N SER A 2 21.36 16.05 -14.81
CA SER A 2 22.31 14.92 -14.82
C SER A 2 23.70 15.40 -14.40
N TRP A 3 24.35 14.69 -13.48
CA TRP A 3 25.71 14.98 -13.03
C TRP A 3 26.69 14.08 -13.77
N THR A 4 27.51 14.61 -14.66
CA THR A 4 28.29 13.80 -15.63
C THR A 4 29.81 13.91 -15.49
N SER A 5 30.34 14.65 -14.51
CA SER A 5 31.80 14.88 -14.40
C SER A 5 32.30 15.03 -12.97
N GLY A 6 33.45 14.39 -12.68
CA GLY A 6 34.21 14.49 -11.42
C GLY A 6 33.87 13.40 -10.40
N ASP A 7 34.84 13.02 -9.56
CA ASP A 7 34.67 12.03 -8.48
C ASP A 7 33.91 12.57 -7.24
N MET A 8 33.17 13.67 -7.40
CA MET A 8 32.53 14.41 -6.29
C MET A 8 31.00 14.32 -6.35
N VAL A 9 30.37 14.34 -5.17
CA VAL A 9 28.91 14.35 -4.98
C VAL A 9 28.35 15.72 -5.38
N GLY A 10 27.41 15.76 -6.31
CA GLY A 10 26.65 16.97 -6.61
C GLY A 10 25.48 17.13 -5.63
N TYR A 11 25.19 18.35 -5.20
CA TYR A 11 24.06 18.60 -4.30
C TYR A 11 22.96 19.40 -4.98
N LEU A 12 21.72 18.98 -4.77
CA LEU A 12 20.51 19.69 -5.18
C LEU A 12 19.81 20.24 -3.95
N GLN A 13 19.46 21.51 -3.97
CA GLN A 13 18.53 22.11 -3.03
C GLN A 13 17.14 22.16 -3.66
N ILE A 14 16.17 21.66 -2.92
CA ILE A 14 14.77 21.62 -3.32
C ILE A 14 14.00 22.60 -2.45
N HIS A 15 13.34 23.54 -3.10
CA HIS A 15 12.41 24.46 -2.49
C HIS A 15 11.04 24.34 -3.17
N CYS A 16 9.98 24.50 -2.39
CA CYS A 16 8.60 24.45 -2.87
C CYS A 16 7.88 25.66 -2.27
N SER A 17 7.17 26.42 -3.10
CA SER A 17 6.31 27.48 -2.61
C SER A 17 5.00 26.91 -2.09
N ASP A 18 4.31 27.70 -1.27
CA ASP A 18 2.87 27.52 -1.13
C ASP A 18 2.18 27.70 -2.48
N PHE A 19 1.08 27.00 -2.68
CA PHE A 19 0.24 27.12 -3.86
C PHE A 19 -0.92 28.04 -3.52
N CYS A 20 -1.01 29.18 -4.19
CA CYS A 20 -1.96 30.24 -3.84
C CYS A 20 -3.01 30.44 -4.95
N SER A 21 -4.25 30.68 -4.54
CA SER A 21 -5.31 31.14 -5.44
C SER A 21 -5.32 32.67 -5.57
N PRO A 22 -5.96 33.24 -6.60
CA PRO A 22 -6.16 34.70 -6.70
C PRO A 22 -6.95 35.31 -5.53
N SER A 23 -7.77 34.52 -4.82
CA SER A 23 -8.52 34.94 -3.64
C SER A 23 -7.69 34.92 -2.34
N GLY A 24 -6.47 34.37 -2.39
CA GLY A 24 -5.54 34.30 -1.25
C GLY A 24 -5.61 32.98 -0.46
N ASP A 25 -6.41 32.02 -0.89
CA ASP A 25 -6.45 30.66 -0.33
C ASP A 25 -5.16 29.90 -0.67
N ARG A 26 -4.73 28.97 0.21
CA ARG A 26 -3.42 28.32 0.09
C ARG A 26 -3.46 26.82 0.33
N LEU A 27 -2.60 26.10 -0.39
CA LEU A 27 -2.10 24.77 -0.03
C LEU A 27 -0.63 24.93 0.39
N ASN A 28 -0.29 24.56 1.63
CA ASN A 28 1.02 24.89 2.19
C ASN A 28 2.06 23.84 1.83
N ALA A 29 3.26 24.30 1.50
CA ALA A 29 4.41 23.43 1.30
C ALA A 29 4.79 22.70 2.60
N GLY A 30 5.08 21.40 2.50
CA GLY A 30 5.40 20.54 3.65
C GLY A 30 4.18 20.01 4.42
N LYS A 31 2.97 20.44 4.07
CA LYS A 31 1.72 19.95 4.68
C LYS A 31 0.76 19.38 3.64
N GLU A 32 0.07 20.25 2.89
CA GLU A 32 -0.82 19.82 1.80
C GLU A 32 -0.04 19.53 0.51
N VAL A 33 1.15 20.12 0.36
CA VAL A 33 2.07 19.84 -0.75
C VAL A 33 3.32 19.17 -0.21
N THR A 34 3.45 17.86 -0.42
CA THR A 34 4.59 17.08 0.06
C THR A 34 5.44 16.58 -1.09
N ILE A 35 6.75 16.46 -0.85
CA ILE A 35 7.70 15.92 -1.82
C ILE A 35 8.36 14.69 -1.18
N ARG A 36 8.51 13.64 -1.98
CA ARG A 36 9.15 12.38 -1.60
C ARG A 36 10.21 12.01 -2.64
N ARG A 37 11.37 11.54 -2.18
CA ARG A 37 12.38 10.93 -3.04
C ARG A 37 11.91 9.54 -3.44
N VAL A 38 11.97 9.22 -4.72
CA VAL A 38 11.68 7.87 -5.21
C VAL A 38 12.94 7.02 -5.15
N VAL A 39 12.94 6.02 -4.29
CA VAL A 39 14.06 5.10 -4.07
C VAL A 39 13.76 3.77 -4.76
N PRO A 40 14.68 3.26 -5.61
CA PRO A 40 14.52 1.98 -6.26
C PRO A 40 14.53 0.80 -5.27
N ILE A 41 13.60 -0.13 -5.44
CA ILE A 41 13.56 -1.42 -4.77
C ILE A 41 13.74 -2.50 -5.83
N LEU A 42 14.80 -3.31 -5.72
CA LEU A 42 15.20 -4.27 -6.76
C LEU A 42 15.30 -3.64 -8.17
N GLY A 43 15.79 -2.40 -8.26
CA GLY A 43 15.94 -1.66 -9.52
C GLY A 43 14.65 -1.00 -10.02
N VAL A 44 13.50 -1.17 -9.35
CA VAL A 44 12.22 -0.56 -9.72
C VAL A 44 11.95 0.66 -8.83
N PRO A 45 11.65 1.86 -9.39
CA PRO A 45 11.34 3.05 -8.60
C PRO A 45 10.02 2.88 -7.83
N ASP A 46 10.07 2.59 -6.52
CA ASP A 46 8.87 2.25 -5.76
C ASP A 46 8.80 2.90 -4.37
N ALA A 47 9.86 2.90 -3.55
CA ALA A 47 9.76 3.46 -2.21
C ALA A 47 9.74 5.01 -2.23
N LEU A 48 8.75 5.62 -1.61
CA LEU A 48 8.53 7.08 -1.60
C LEU A 48 8.97 7.70 -0.27
N VAL A 49 10.27 7.96 -0.14
CA VAL A 49 10.91 8.44 1.09
C VAL A 49 10.63 9.94 1.28
N PRO A 50 9.99 10.38 2.37
CA PRO A 50 9.78 11.80 2.66
C PRO A 50 11.06 12.63 2.65
N ILE A 51 10.96 13.85 2.14
CA ILE A 51 11.99 14.88 2.27
C ILE A 51 11.42 16.10 3.00
N ASP A 52 12.15 16.62 3.98
CA ASP A 52 11.77 17.83 4.69
C ASP A 52 12.11 19.06 3.85
N LEU A 53 11.17 19.99 3.68
CA LEU A 53 11.37 21.17 2.84
C LEU A 53 11.77 22.40 3.67
N PRO A 54 12.77 23.19 3.22
CA PRO A 54 13.65 22.94 2.07
C PRO A 54 14.63 21.79 2.34
N SER A 55 14.90 20.97 1.32
CA SER A 55 15.77 19.78 1.44
C SER A 55 17.04 19.93 0.63
N ARG A 56 18.12 19.26 1.06
CA ARG A 56 19.31 19.00 0.25
C ARG A 56 19.39 17.52 -0.11
N ILE A 57 19.62 17.19 -1.38
CA ILE A 57 19.79 15.83 -1.88
C ILE A 57 21.16 15.72 -2.56
N GLY A 58 21.98 14.75 -2.14
CA GLY A 58 23.22 14.38 -2.82
C GLY A 58 22.94 13.43 -3.99
N LEU A 59 23.63 13.64 -5.11
CA LEU A 59 23.64 12.78 -6.29
C LEU A 59 25.07 12.41 -6.67
N LEU A 60 25.30 11.12 -6.90
CA LEU A 60 26.57 10.65 -7.44
C LEU A 60 26.67 10.92 -8.96
N PRO A 61 27.89 10.96 -9.51
CA PRO A 61 28.10 11.00 -10.97
C PRO A 61 27.34 9.86 -11.67
N GLY A 62 26.53 10.22 -12.68
CA GLY A 62 25.67 9.31 -13.43
C GLY A 62 24.36 8.92 -12.74
N GLU A 63 24.14 9.32 -11.48
CA GLU A 63 22.91 9.00 -10.76
C GLU A 63 21.73 9.85 -11.26
N THR A 64 20.57 9.22 -11.41
CA THR A 64 19.29 9.90 -11.62
C THR A 64 18.41 9.71 -10.40
N CYS A 65 17.83 10.81 -9.93
CA CYS A 65 16.88 10.80 -8.83
C CYS A 65 15.53 11.33 -9.31
N ALA A 66 14.46 10.61 -8.98
CA ALA A 66 13.10 11.03 -9.23
C ALA A 66 12.46 11.56 -7.94
N LEU A 67 11.62 12.58 -8.10
CA LEU A 67 10.83 13.16 -7.03
C LEU A 67 9.35 12.87 -7.29
N TRP A 68 8.64 12.50 -6.24
CA TRP A 68 7.20 12.34 -6.22
C TRP A 68 6.59 13.53 -5.48
N VAL A 69 5.71 14.27 -6.15
CA VAL A 69 4.99 15.42 -5.57
C VAL A 69 3.56 15.01 -5.31
N SER A 70 3.05 15.31 -4.12
CA SER A 70 1.68 14.99 -3.71
C SER A 70 0.93 16.23 -3.27
N PHE A 71 -0.35 16.25 -3.62
CA PHE A 71 -1.27 17.34 -3.34
C PHE A 71 -2.46 16.78 -2.59
N ASP A 72 -2.43 16.95 -1.27
CA ASP A 72 -3.47 16.49 -0.36
C ASP A 72 -4.48 17.62 -0.14
N VAL A 73 -5.45 17.72 -1.04
CA VAL A 73 -6.45 18.80 -1.03
C VAL A 73 -7.48 18.57 0.09
N PRO A 74 -7.56 19.45 1.11
CA PRO A 74 -8.55 19.30 2.18
C PRO A 74 -9.98 19.43 1.65
N VAL A 75 -10.93 18.73 2.28
CA VAL A 75 -12.37 18.84 1.93
C VAL A 75 -12.95 20.25 2.14
N THR A 76 -12.27 21.08 2.91
CA THR A 76 -12.63 22.48 3.16
C THR A 76 -11.96 23.46 2.19
N GLN A 77 -11.12 22.96 1.27
CA GLN A 77 -10.39 23.81 0.33
C GLN A 77 -11.36 24.43 -0.69
N PRO A 78 -11.39 25.76 -0.85
CA PRO A 78 -12.26 26.39 -1.84
C PRO A 78 -11.89 25.96 -3.27
N PRO A 79 -12.89 25.80 -4.16
CA PRO A 79 -12.64 25.54 -5.58
C PRO A 79 -11.92 26.73 -6.22
N GLY A 80 -11.06 26.45 -7.19
CA GLY A 80 -10.27 27.47 -7.86
C GLY A 80 -8.96 26.95 -8.43
N VAL A 81 -8.19 27.86 -9.04
CA VAL A 81 -6.86 27.56 -9.57
C VAL A 81 -5.82 28.04 -8.58
N TYR A 82 -4.92 27.15 -8.19
CA TYR A 82 -3.81 27.41 -7.28
C TYR A 82 -2.49 27.27 -8.03
N ILE A 83 -1.66 28.29 -7.93
CA ILE A 83 -0.36 28.34 -8.63
C ILE A 83 0.75 28.31 -7.60
N GLY A 84 1.73 27.45 -7.83
CA GLY A 84 2.93 27.32 -7.02
C GLY A 84 4.11 26.85 -7.85
N GLU A 85 5.30 26.90 -7.26
CA GLU A 85 6.55 26.66 -7.95
C GLU A 85 7.46 25.74 -7.13
N ILE A 86 8.15 24.86 -7.84
CA ILE A 86 9.19 24.02 -7.27
C ILE A 86 10.51 24.39 -7.93
N TRP A 87 11.48 24.76 -7.10
CA TRP A 87 12.83 25.06 -7.52
C TRP A 87 13.76 23.91 -7.17
N ILE A 88 14.53 23.48 -8.16
CA ILE A 88 15.58 22.50 -7.99
C ILE A 88 16.87 23.18 -8.43
N THR A 89 17.66 23.61 -7.44
CA THR A 89 18.88 24.37 -7.66
C THR A 89 20.09 23.49 -7.40
N ALA A 90 20.99 23.37 -8.37
CA ALA A 90 22.28 22.76 -8.14
C ALA A 90 23.12 23.70 -7.26
N VAL A 91 23.48 23.24 -6.08
CA VAL A 91 24.26 24.04 -5.15
C VAL A 91 25.72 23.64 -5.30
N ARG A 92 26.58 24.62 -5.57
CA ARG A 92 28.03 24.43 -5.39
C ARG A 92 28.26 24.20 -3.90
N GLY A 93 29.05 23.19 -3.54
CA GLY A 93 29.40 22.95 -2.15
C GLY A 93 30.24 24.11 -1.61
N GLU A 94 29.63 25.18 -1.12
CA GLU A 94 30.36 26.19 -0.37
C GLU A 94 30.45 25.77 1.09
N THR A 95 31.62 25.21 1.41
CA THR A 95 32.22 24.99 2.73
C THR A 95 31.53 24.07 3.71
N GLU A 96 31.77 22.76 3.52
CA GLU A 96 32.06 21.86 4.62
C GLU A 96 33.26 20.99 4.21
N PHE A 97 34.49 21.46 4.47
CA PHE A 97 35.69 20.61 4.39
C PHE A 97 35.66 19.44 5.40
N ALA A 98 34.63 19.38 6.26
CA ALA A 98 34.27 18.22 7.05
C ALA A 98 33.31 17.27 6.31
N ALA A 99 32.28 17.78 5.60
CA ALA A 99 31.32 16.94 4.87
C ALA A 99 31.92 16.30 3.61
N GLU A 100 32.84 16.97 2.90
CA GLU A 100 33.57 16.33 1.80
C GLU A 100 34.42 15.15 2.28
N LYS A 101 35.04 15.27 3.45
CA LYS A 101 35.79 14.16 4.05
C LYS A 101 34.85 13.06 4.54
N VAL A 102 33.71 13.43 5.12
CA VAL A 102 32.68 12.49 5.58
C VAL A 102 31.99 11.75 4.44
N GLU A 103 31.57 12.43 3.38
CA GLU A 103 30.89 11.81 2.23
C GLU A 103 31.89 11.06 1.34
N SER A 104 33.14 11.53 1.22
CA SER A 104 34.24 10.79 0.58
C SER A 104 34.62 9.56 1.40
N GLU A 105 34.70 9.65 2.73
CA GLU A 105 34.92 8.50 3.62
C GLU A 105 33.72 7.56 3.63
N LYS A 106 32.47 8.03 3.53
CA LYS A 106 31.27 7.19 3.30
C LYS A 106 31.31 6.51 1.94
N LEU A 107 31.74 7.21 0.89
CA LEU A 107 31.86 6.65 -0.46
C LEU A 107 32.99 5.62 -0.51
N GLN A 108 34.10 5.88 0.16
CA GLN A 108 35.21 4.94 0.31
C GLN A 108 34.75 3.71 1.12
N MET A 109 34.09 3.92 2.25
CA MET A 109 33.51 2.85 3.07
C MET A 109 32.47 2.02 2.30
N LYS A 110 31.65 2.66 1.45
CA LYS A 110 30.73 1.96 0.55
C LYS A 110 31.49 1.14 -0.50
N LYS A 111 32.54 1.69 -1.13
CA LYS A 111 33.39 0.96 -2.08
C LYS A 111 34.11 -0.22 -1.41
N ASP A 112 34.61 -0.03 -0.19
CA ASP A 112 35.28 -1.06 0.59
C ASP A 112 34.30 -2.19 0.95
N LEU A 113 33.11 -1.85 1.45
CA LEU A 113 32.05 -2.82 1.75
C LEU A 113 31.58 -3.58 0.50
N GLN A 114 31.44 -2.89 -0.64
CA GLN A 114 31.11 -3.53 -1.92
C GLN A 114 32.23 -4.45 -2.41
N GLY A 115 33.50 -4.05 -2.21
CA GLY A 115 34.67 -4.88 -2.50
C GLY A 115 34.71 -6.13 -1.64
N PHE A 116 34.43 -6.01 -0.34
CA PHE A 116 34.34 -7.16 0.56
C PHE A 116 33.22 -8.12 0.16
N LEU A 117 32.07 -7.58 -0.27
CA LEU A 117 30.95 -8.39 -0.75
C LEU A 117 31.34 -9.19 -2.00
N ALA A 118 31.95 -8.52 -2.99
CA ALA A 118 32.43 -9.17 -4.22
C ALA A 118 33.53 -10.20 -3.94
N GLN A 119 34.41 -9.93 -2.96
CA GLN A 119 35.43 -10.88 -2.53
C GLN A 119 34.83 -12.10 -1.84
N ALA A 120 33.80 -11.91 -1.00
CA ALA A 120 33.07 -13.02 -0.37
C ALA A 120 32.33 -13.89 -1.40
N GLU A 121 31.67 -13.25 -2.38
CA GLU A 121 30.96 -13.93 -3.47
C GLU A 121 31.90 -14.68 -4.42
N ALA A 122 33.07 -14.12 -4.72
CA ALA A 122 34.07 -14.80 -5.53
C ALA A 122 34.68 -16.00 -4.79
N ALA A 123 34.90 -15.88 -3.47
CA ALA A 123 35.48 -16.94 -2.67
C ALA A 123 34.49 -18.05 -2.29
N SER A 124 33.17 -17.81 -2.36
CA SER A 124 32.14 -18.76 -1.90
C SER A 124 32.10 -20.07 -2.69
N ASN A 125 32.69 -20.11 -3.89
CA ASN A 125 32.77 -21.29 -4.76
C ASN A 125 34.20 -21.86 -4.90
N GLU A 126 35.16 -21.35 -4.13
CA GLU A 126 36.58 -21.72 -4.18
C GLU A 126 36.97 -22.68 -3.04
N SER A 127 38.24 -23.09 -2.99
CA SER A 127 38.73 -24.02 -1.96
C SER A 127 38.66 -23.43 -0.54
N ALA A 128 38.57 -24.30 0.48
CA ALA A 128 38.43 -23.89 1.88
C ALA A 128 39.58 -23.00 2.39
N GLU A 129 40.79 -23.17 1.85
CA GLU A 129 41.95 -22.32 2.17
C GLU A 129 41.78 -20.90 1.61
N VAL A 130 41.28 -20.78 0.37
CA VAL A 130 41.01 -19.48 -0.28
C VAL A 130 39.86 -18.74 0.41
N LEU A 131 38.80 -19.46 0.81
CA LEU A 131 37.68 -18.89 1.57
C LEU A 131 38.14 -18.38 2.94
N THR A 132 39.00 -19.13 3.63
CA THR A 132 39.52 -18.74 4.96
C THR A 132 40.40 -17.49 4.87
N GLU A 133 41.22 -17.38 3.83
CA GLU A 133 42.06 -16.20 3.59
C GLU A 133 41.21 -14.97 3.23
N ALA A 134 40.20 -15.14 2.37
CA ALA A 134 39.26 -14.09 2.01
C ALA A 134 38.49 -13.58 3.23
N LEU A 135 38.00 -14.48 4.09
CA LEU A 135 37.31 -14.11 5.34
C LEU A 135 38.22 -13.34 6.31
N ARG A 136 39.50 -13.71 6.41
CA ARG A 136 40.46 -12.97 7.25
C ARG A 136 40.67 -11.55 6.73
N SER A 137 40.88 -11.41 5.42
CA SER A 137 41.04 -10.12 4.74
C SER A 137 39.80 -9.22 4.91
N ILE A 138 38.60 -9.78 4.79
CA ILE A 138 37.33 -9.04 5.00
C ILE A 138 37.20 -8.59 6.46
N CYS A 139 37.50 -9.46 7.43
CA CYS A 139 37.44 -9.11 8.85
C CYS A 139 38.41 -7.99 9.23
N GLU A 140 39.61 -7.98 8.66
CA GLU A 140 40.60 -6.90 8.87
C GLU A 140 40.11 -5.58 8.27
N GLY A 141 39.53 -5.62 7.06
CA GLY A 141 38.94 -4.45 6.41
C GLY A 141 37.76 -3.85 7.19
N LEU A 142 36.88 -4.70 7.73
CA LEU A 142 35.75 -4.26 8.56
C LEU A 142 36.20 -3.63 9.88
N HIS A 143 37.28 -4.13 10.51
CA HIS A 143 37.84 -3.50 11.71
C HIS A 143 38.35 -2.07 11.43
N GLN A 144 38.94 -1.81 10.27
CA GLN A 144 39.38 -0.46 9.90
C GLN A 144 38.20 0.48 9.68
N VAL A 145 37.12 0.00 9.05
CA VAL A 145 35.88 0.75 8.84
C VAL A 145 35.24 1.16 10.18
N LEU A 146 35.21 0.27 11.17
CA LEU A 146 34.62 0.52 12.49
C LEU A 146 35.39 1.53 13.36
N GLN A 147 36.66 1.77 13.06
CA GLN A 147 37.50 2.75 13.78
C GLN A 147 37.35 4.19 13.23
N SER A 148 36.45 4.40 12.25
CA SER A 148 36.26 5.71 11.62
C SER A 148 35.66 6.75 12.60
N PRO A 149 36.21 7.97 12.65
CA PRO A 149 35.74 9.06 13.51
C PRO A 149 34.33 9.58 13.15
N LEU A 150 33.77 9.13 12.03
CA LEU A 150 32.41 9.45 11.60
C LEU A 150 31.31 8.87 12.49
N LEU A 151 31.62 7.81 13.23
CA LEU A 151 30.70 7.12 14.12
C LEU A 151 30.73 7.68 15.55
N SER A 152 31.53 8.75 15.83
CA SER A 152 31.86 9.19 17.20
C SER A 152 31.53 10.64 17.64
N ALA A 153 30.67 11.39 16.91
CA ALA A 153 29.86 12.56 17.35
C ALA A 153 30.15 13.97 16.75
N GLY A 154 29.12 14.83 16.83
CA GLY A 154 28.79 15.99 15.97
C GLY A 154 29.61 17.28 16.08
N CYS A 155 29.44 18.18 15.10
CA CYS A 155 29.76 19.61 15.23
C CYS A 155 29.16 20.48 14.10
N GLU A 156 28.85 21.71 14.50
CA GLU A 156 28.32 22.87 13.77
C GLU A 156 29.40 23.67 12.99
N ASP A 157 28.89 24.42 12.00
CA ASP A 157 29.27 25.75 11.47
C ASP A 157 30.41 26.02 10.46
N PHE A 158 30.10 26.98 9.57
CA PHE A 158 30.51 27.15 8.17
C PHE A 158 31.50 28.30 7.86
N GLY A 159 32.09 28.23 6.65
CA GLY A 159 32.63 29.35 5.84
C GLY A 159 34.00 29.05 5.22
N LYS A 160 34.45 29.53 4.05
CA LYS A 160 33.89 30.19 2.84
C LYS A 160 34.91 29.91 1.69
N MET A 161 34.57 30.02 0.38
CA MET A 161 35.57 29.89 -0.72
C MET A 161 35.30 30.82 -1.92
N GLU A 162 36.35 31.11 -2.72
CA GLU A 162 36.37 31.99 -3.91
C GLU A 162 36.14 31.25 -5.25
N ILE A 163 35.72 32.00 -6.27
CA ILE A 163 35.09 31.56 -7.53
C ILE A 163 36.01 31.80 -8.75
N ASP A 164 35.88 30.93 -9.77
CA ASP A 164 36.31 31.16 -11.17
C ASP A 164 35.14 31.79 -11.98
N GLU A 165 35.38 32.97 -12.57
CA GLU A 165 34.39 34.02 -12.89
C GLU A 165 33.47 33.78 -14.12
N GLU A 166 33.50 32.63 -14.80
CA GLU A 166 32.77 32.45 -16.08
C GLU A 166 31.31 31.93 -15.98
N PHE A 167 30.84 31.49 -14.81
CA PHE A 167 29.43 31.14 -14.58
C PHE A 167 28.92 31.73 -13.27
N GLN A 168 28.37 32.94 -13.32
CA GLN A 168 27.87 33.68 -12.14
C GLN A 168 26.57 33.14 -11.52
N ALA A 169 25.94 32.08 -12.05
CA ALA A 169 24.71 31.52 -11.50
C ALA A 169 24.75 29.98 -11.39
N SER A 170 24.42 29.46 -10.21
CA SER A 170 24.12 28.04 -10.02
C SER A 170 22.97 27.61 -10.94
N PRO A 171 23.10 26.50 -11.71
CA PRO A 171 22.01 26.06 -12.58
C PRO A 171 20.80 25.68 -11.72
N SER A 172 19.66 26.31 -12.01
CA SER A 172 18.39 26.08 -11.32
C SER A 172 17.30 25.76 -12.33
N VAL A 173 16.48 24.76 -12.01
CA VAL A 173 15.27 24.44 -12.75
C VAL A 173 14.08 24.87 -11.90
N GLN A 174 13.27 25.76 -12.44
CA GLN A 174 12.02 26.20 -11.85
C GLN A 174 10.88 25.58 -12.64
N VAL A 175 10.01 24.85 -11.94
CA VAL A 175 8.81 24.25 -12.52
C VAL A 175 7.60 24.87 -11.86
N GLN A 176 6.81 25.58 -12.65
CA GLN A 176 5.52 26.12 -12.21
C GLN A 176 4.44 25.06 -12.38
N PHE A 177 3.60 24.93 -11.36
CA PHE A 177 2.46 24.02 -11.34
C PHE A 177 1.17 24.83 -11.17
N SER A 178 0.13 24.39 -11.87
CA SER A 178 -1.22 24.93 -11.76
C SER A 178 -2.17 23.79 -11.39
N ILE A 179 -2.82 23.92 -10.24
CA ILE A 179 -3.75 22.92 -9.71
C ILE A 179 -5.15 23.50 -9.77
N THR A 180 -6.09 22.75 -10.33
CA THR A 180 -7.51 23.12 -10.29
C THR A 180 -8.22 22.29 -9.22
N VAL A 181 -8.74 22.96 -8.20
CA VAL A 181 -9.64 22.37 -7.21
C VAL A 181 -11.07 22.52 -7.73
N TRP A 182 -11.75 21.40 -7.94
CA TRP A 182 -13.12 21.36 -8.45
C TRP A 182 -14.13 21.50 -7.31
N ASP A 183 -15.33 21.99 -7.65
CA ASP A 183 -16.41 22.25 -6.69
C ASP A 183 -17.21 20.98 -6.36
N PHE A 184 -16.52 19.91 -5.97
CA PHE A 184 -17.13 18.72 -5.40
C PHE A 184 -16.16 18.00 -4.47
N VAL A 185 -16.72 17.20 -3.57
CA VAL A 185 -15.98 16.49 -2.54
C VAL A 185 -16.14 14.99 -2.74
N LEU A 186 -15.01 14.27 -2.80
CA LEU A 186 -15.03 12.81 -2.72
C LEU A 186 -15.42 12.38 -1.30
N PRO A 187 -16.29 11.38 -1.12
CA PRO A 187 -16.78 11.01 0.20
C PRO A 187 -15.63 10.59 1.12
N ILE A 188 -15.72 10.93 2.42
CA ILE A 188 -14.70 10.55 3.42
C ILE A 188 -14.69 9.03 3.64
N THR A 189 -15.87 8.41 3.68
CA THR A 189 -16.03 6.96 3.66
C THR A 189 -15.92 6.49 2.21
N PRO A 190 -14.95 5.64 1.86
CA PRO A 190 -14.87 5.08 0.52
C PRO A 190 -16.15 4.34 0.14
N SER A 191 -16.63 4.55 -1.08
CA SER A 191 -17.81 3.87 -1.62
C SER A 191 -17.57 2.38 -1.86
N LEU A 192 -16.30 2.00 -2.10
CA LEU A 192 -15.86 0.61 -2.20
C LEU A 192 -15.21 0.19 -0.87
N PRO A 193 -15.78 -0.80 -0.13
CA PRO A 193 -15.11 -1.46 0.97
C PRO A 193 -13.88 -2.24 0.47
N ALA A 194 -12.71 -1.61 0.58
CA ALA A 194 -11.44 -2.19 0.15
C ALA A 194 -10.62 -2.59 1.38
N VAL A 195 -10.63 -3.88 1.74
CA VAL A 195 -9.99 -4.40 2.96
C VAL A 195 -8.59 -4.91 2.70
N PHE A 196 -7.62 -4.50 3.53
CA PHE A 196 -6.20 -4.79 3.30
C PHE A 196 -5.54 -5.37 4.55
N GLY A 197 -4.97 -6.56 4.41
CA GLY A 197 -4.38 -7.31 5.51
C GLY A 197 -3.03 -6.76 5.98
N ILE A 198 -2.84 -6.67 7.29
CA ILE A 198 -1.57 -6.35 7.93
C ILE A 198 -1.15 -7.56 8.77
N SER A 199 -0.07 -8.21 8.39
CA SER A 199 0.49 -9.32 9.15
C SER A 199 1.10 -8.81 10.45
N GLU A 200 0.47 -9.13 11.58
CA GLU A 200 0.96 -8.76 12.90
C GLU A 200 2.27 -9.47 13.24
N THR A 201 2.47 -10.70 12.75
CA THR A 201 3.68 -11.48 13.01
C THR A 201 4.89 -10.86 12.34
N VAL A 202 4.72 -10.22 11.18
CA VAL A 202 5.81 -9.47 10.54
C VAL A 202 6.16 -8.20 11.31
N ILE A 203 5.17 -7.54 11.92
CA ILE A 203 5.41 -6.39 12.81
C ILE A 203 6.15 -6.86 14.07
N GLU A 204 5.68 -7.93 14.72
CA GLU A 204 6.31 -8.55 15.89
C GLU A 204 7.77 -8.91 15.62
N ASP A 205 8.03 -9.64 14.52
CA ASP A 205 9.36 -10.08 14.15
C ASP A 205 10.30 -8.91 13.85
N ARG A 206 9.88 -7.96 13.01
CA ARG A 206 10.74 -6.87 12.55
C ARG A 206 11.11 -5.90 13.68
N TYR A 207 10.16 -5.58 14.53
CA TYR A 207 10.35 -4.61 15.62
C TYR A 207 10.64 -5.29 16.97
N ASN A 208 10.80 -6.62 17.00
CA ASN A 208 11.03 -7.43 18.19
C ASN A 208 10.01 -7.13 19.30
N LEU A 209 8.73 -7.05 18.93
CA LEU A 209 7.64 -6.69 19.84
C LEU A 209 7.03 -7.95 20.44
N LYS A 210 6.79 -7.90 21.75
CA LYS A 210 6.04 -8.94 22.43
C LYS A 210 4.55 -8.75 22.16
N HIS A 211 3.88 -9.78 21.65
CA HIS A 211 2.43 -9.78 21.43
C HIS A 211 1.67 -9.32 22.69
N GLY A 212 0.73 -8.38 22.53
CA GLY A 212 -0.04 -7.77 23.62
C GLY A 212 0.73 -6.75 24.48
N SER A 213 1.98 -6.40 24.17
CA SER A 213 2.68 -5.31 24.86
C SER A 213 2.13 -3.94 24.46
N LYS A 214 2.47 -2.91 25.25
CA LYS A 214 2.07 -1.51 24.95
C LYS A 214 2.62 -1.05 23.60
N GLU A 215 3.85 -1.42 23.29
CA GLU A 215 4.55 -1.09 22.04
C GLU A 215 3.93 -1.81 20.85
N TRP A 216 3.48 -3.06 21.04
CA TRP A 216 2.73 -3.80 20.05
C TRP A 216 1.42 -3.09 19.69
N PHE A 217 0.60 -2.73 20.69
CA PHE A 217 -0.63 -1.95 20.46
C PHE A 217 -0.35 -0.61 19.76
N LYS A 218 0.71 0.10 20.18
CA LYS A 218 1.12 1.36 19.56
C LYS A 218 1.49 1.17 18.08
N SER A 219 2.25 0.11 17.77
CA SER A 219 2.66 -0.20 16.41
C SER A 219 1.46 -0.56 15.53
N LEU A 220 0.54 -1.39 16.03
CA LEU A 220 -0.69 -1.72 15.30
C LEU A 220 -1.54 -0.47 15.03
N ASN A 221 -1.77 0.37 16.04
CA ASN A 221 -2.53 1.62 15.89
C ASN A 221 -1.90 2.56 14.86
N MET A 222 -0.57 2.69 14.85
CA MET A 222 0.13 3.50 13.86
C MET A 222 -0.13 2.99 12.43
N HIS A 223 0.02 1.69 12.18
CA HIS A 223 -0.20 1.15 10.84
C HIS A 223 -1.68 1.25 10.40
N PHE A 224 -2.62 1.03 11.33
CA PHE A 224 -4.04 1.22 11.07
C PHE A 224 -4.34 2.66 10.64
N ASP A 225 -3.99 3.65 11.45
CA ASP A 225 -4.29 5.06 11.16
C ASP A 225 -3.56 5.54 9.89
N TRP A 226 -2.30 5.11 9.71
CA TRP A 226 -1.52 5.45 8.53
C TRP A 226 -2.15 4.91 7.23
N LEU A 227 -2.77 3.73 7.23
CA LEU A 227 -3.40 3.20 6.02
C LEU A 227 -4.76 3.83 5.69
N LEU A 228 -5.47 4.39 6.67
CA LEU A 228 -6.76 5.05 6.43
C LEU A 228 -6.66 6.24 5.46
N GLN A 229 -5.52 6.92 5.41
CA GLN A 229 -5.30 8.04 4.47
C GLN A 229 -5.33 7.58 2.99
N TYR A 230 -5.07 6.29 2.73
CA TYR A 230 -5.08 5.70 1.39
C TYR A 230 -6.46 5.17 0.98
N ARG A 231 -7.52 5.51 1.73
CA ARG A 231 -8.90 5.02 1.50
C ARG A 231 -9.02 3.51 1.61
N LEU A 232 -8.18 2.89 2.44
CA LEU A 232 -8.18 1.45 2.69
C LEU A 232 -8.80 1.15 4.06
N SER A 233 -9.42 -0.02 4.19
CA SER A 233 -9.96 -0.54 5.44
C SER A 233 -9.02 -1.61 6.01
N PRO A 234 -8.14 -1.28 6.96
CA PRO A 234 -7.11 -2.22 7.38
C PRO A 234 -7.68 -3.29 8.32
N TYR A 235 -7.17 -4.51 8.19
CA TYR A 235 -7.38 -5.57 9.18
C TYR A 235 -6.05 -6.23 9.51
N PHE A 236 -5.84 -6.60 10.77
CA PHE A 236 -4.71 -7.41 11.20
C PHE A 236 -5.01 -8.89 10.94
N CYS A 237 -3.98 -9.65 10.59
CA CYS A 237 -4.12 -11.06 10.28
C CYS A 237 -2.98 -11.93 10.81
N ARG A 238 -3.36 -13.15 11.22
CA ARG A 238 -2.48 -14.28 11.52
C ARG A 238 -3.04 -15.54 10.85
N TRP A 239 -2.26 -16.14 9.96
CA TRP A 239 -2.60 -17.46 9.41
C TRP A 239 -2.19 -18.54 10.41
N GLY A 240 -3.10 -19.48 10.63
CA GLY A 240 -2.87 -20.72 11.35
C GLY A 240 -2.80 -21.91 10.40
N ASP A 241 -2.94 -23.10 10.96
CA ASP A 241 -2.91 -24.35 10.18
C ASP A 241 -4.08 -24.42 9.18
N ASN A 242 -3.83 -25.06 8.04
CA ASN A 242 -4.83 -25.33 7.00
C ASN A 242 -5.61 -24.08 6.52
N MET A 243 -4.92 -22.95 6.37
CA MET A 243 -5.50 -21.68 5.89
C MET A 243 -6.59 -21.08 6.80
N ARG A 244 -6.66 -21.51 8.07
CA ARG A 244 -7.43 -20.78 9.07
C ARG A 244 -6.82 -19.42 9.29
N VAL A 245 -7.65 -18.40 9.45
CA VAL A 245 -7.18 -17.03 9.67
C VAL A 245 -7.82 -16.44 10.92
N LEU A 246 -7.00 -15.83 11.77
CA LEU A 246 -7.45 -14.87 12.75
C LEU A 246 -7.38 -13.49 12.09
N THR A 247 -8.53 -12.85 11.94
CA THR A 247 -8.63 -11.50 11.39
C THR A 247 -9.40 -10.57 12.30
N TYR A 248 -8.92 -9.34 12.44
CA TYR A 248 -9.55 -8.32 13.27
C TYR A 248 -9.06 -6.93 12.91
N THR A 249 -9.91 -5.91 13.00
CA THR A 249 -9.46 -4.51 12.78
C THR A 249 -9.04 -3.82 14.08
N CYS A 250 -9.65 -4.16 15.21
CA CYS A 250 -9.28 -3.59 16.51
C CYS A 250 -8.64 -4.66 17.41
N PRO A 251 -7.42 -4.44 17.94
CA PRO A 251 -6.77 -5.37 18.86
C PRO A 251 -7.34 -5.30 20.28
N TYR A 252 -8.19 -4.30 20.57
CA TYR A 252 -8.82 -4.12 21.88
C TYR A 252 -10.19 -4.82 21.91
N PRO A 253 -10.62 -5.35 23.08
CA PRO A 253 -11.97 -5.87 23.24
C PRO A 253 -13.02 -4.75 23.08
N ALA A 254 -14.24 -5.09 22.70
CA ALA A 254 -15.37 -4.17 22.48
C ALA A 254 -15.77 -3.37 23.72
N THR A 255 -15.41 -3.86 24.90
CA THR A 255 -15.59 -3.13 26.18
C THR A 255 -14.61 -1.96 26.36
N HIS A 256 -13.49 -1.97 25.63
CA HIS A 256 -12.46 -0.96 25.76
C HIS A 256 -12.79 0.29 24.92
N PRO A 257 -12.60 1.52 25.43
CA PRO A 257 -12.92 2.75 24.70
C PRO A 257 -12.28 2.85 23.30
N LYS A 258 -11.03 2.37 23.16
CA LYS A 258 -10.33 2.32 21.85
C LYS A 258 -11.07 1.51 20.78
N SER A 259 -11.95 0.60 21.15
CA SER A 259 -12.76 -0.13 20.17
C SER A 259 -13.65 0.81 19.36
N GLU A 260 -14.28 1.78 20.03
CA GLU A 260 -15.10 2.79 19.36
C GLU A 260 -14.24 3.71 18.49
N ASP A 261 -13.04 4.14 18.94
CA ASP A 261 -12.11 4.96 18.16
C ASP A 261 -11.79 4.32 16.80
N TYR A 262 -11.59 3.00 16.77
CA TYR A 262 -11.31 2.26 15.53
C TYR A 262 -12.56 2.13 14.65
N TYR A 263 -13.63 1.55 15.19
CA TYR A 263 -14.77 1.12 14.38
C TYR A 263 -15.66 2.27 13.91
N SER A 264 -15.67 3.38 14.65
CA SER A 264 -16.44 4.58 14.29
C SER A 264 -15.74 5.50 13.29
N ASP A 265 -14.44 5.30 12.99
CA ASP A 265 -13.69 6.16 12.07
C ASP A 265 -14.41 6.24 10.72
N PRO A 266 -14.74 7.46 10.22
CA PRO A 266 -15.48 7.63 8.98
C PRO A 266 -14.68 7.19 7.75
N ARG A 267 -13.33 7.16 7.80
CA ARG A 267 -12.49 6.67 6.69
C ARG A 267 -12.55 5.15 6.54
N LEU A 268 -12.97 4.43 7.58
CA LEU A 268 -13.10 2.98 7.60
C LEU A 268 -14.43 2.55 6.97
N ALA A 269 -14.39 1.87 5.83
CA ALA A 269 -15.59 1.42 5.10
C ALA A 269 -16.12 0.06 5.59
N ALA A 270 -15.22 -0.85 5.95
CA ALA A 270 -15.55 -2.16 6.54
C ALA A 270 -14.53 -2.52 7.63
N TYR A 271 -14.90 -3.41 8.56
CA TYR A 271 -13.97 -3.87 9.59
C TYR A 271 -14.16 -5.34 9.95
N ALA A 272 -13.04 -6.03 10.20
CA ALA A 272 -13.04 -7.41 10.64
C ALA A 272 -13.28 -7.51 12.15
N VAL A 273 -14.15 -8.44 12.54
CA VAL A 273 -14.41 -8.83 13.94
C VAL A 273 -13.77 -10.20 14.19
N PRO A 274 -12.97 -10.35 15.26
CA PRO A 274 -12.35 -11.63 15.57
C PRO A 274 -13.38 -12.67 16.02
N TYR A 275 -13.26 -13.90 15.50
CA TYR A 275 -14.01 -15.06 16.01
C TYR A 275 -13.33 -15.76 17.20
N ILE A 276 -12.08 -15.42 17.52
CA ILE A 276 -11.39 -15.88 18.72
C ILE A 276 -10.68 -14.71 19.39
N PRO A 277 -10.48 -14.70 20.72
CA PRO A 277 -9.82 -13.59 21.40
C PRO A 277 -8.45 -13.29 20.81
N VAL A 278 -8.18 -12.01 20.53
CA VAL A 278 -6.90 -11.57 19.95
C VAL A 278 -5.71 -11.96 20.84
N LEU A 279 -5.86 -11.83 22.17
CA LEU A 279 -4.79 -12.06 23.14
C LEU A 279 -4.78 -13.47 23.77
N SER A 280 -5.73 -14.35 23.44
CA SER A 280 -5.89 -15.65 24.13
C SER A 280 -6.24 -16.77 23.17
N SER A 281 -5.52 -17.88 23.29
CA SER A 281 -5.69 -19.09 22.48
C SER A 281 -6.49 -20.19 23.17
N SER A 282 -7.26 -19.88 24.23
CA SER A 282 -7.99 -20.89 25.02
C SER A 282 -9.47 -21.01 24.64
N ASP A 283 -10.07 -22.18 24.88
CA ASP A 283 -11.47 -22.53 24.60
C ASP A 283 -12.53 -21.64 25.31
N THR A 284 -12.11 -20.76 26.23
CA THR A 284 -12.96 -19.65 26.74
C THR A 284 -13.32 -18.61 25.67
N ALA A 285 -12.83 -18.79 24.44
CA ALA A 285 -13.09 -17.98 23.27
C ALA A 285 -14.58 -17.75 22.97
N LYS A 286 -15.44 -18.76 23.18
CA LYS A 286 -16.87 -18.65 22.81
C LYS A 286 -17.63 -17.61 23.61
N ASP A 287 -17.43 -17.58 24.92
CA ASP A 287 -18.10 -16.61 25.81
C ASP A 287 -17.62 -15.18 25.56
N VAL A 288 -16.32 -15.03 25.25
CA VAL A 288 -15.73 -13.74 24.87
C VAL A 288 -16.35 -13.22 23.58
N VAL A 289 -16.38 -14.03 22.51
CA VAL A 289 -16.93 -13.62 21.21
C VAL A 289 -18.41 -13.27 21.32
N LYS A 290 -19.18 -14.03 22.10
CA LYS A 290 -20.57 -13.71 22.37
C LYS A 290 -20.70 -12.35 23.07
N SER A 291 -19.87 -12.07 24.08
CA SER A 291 -19.90 -10.77 24.78
C SER A 291 -19.50 -9.60 23.87
N GLU A 292 -18.50 -9.81 22.99
CA GLU A 292 -18.08 -8.83 21.98
C GLU A 292 -19.24 -8.53 21.02
N LEU A 293 -19.91 -9.57 20.52
CA LEU A 293 -21.06 -9.46 19.63
C LEU A 293 -22.24 -8.71 20.25
N GLU A 294 -22.58 -9.01 21.51
CA GLU A 294 -23.68 -8.33 22.22
C GLU A 294 -23.43 -6.82 22.35
N ILE A 295 -22.17 -6.39 22.44
CA ILE A 295 -21.81 -4.97 22.45
C ILE A 295 -21.87 -4.40 21.03
N LEU A 296 -21.12 -5.00 20.10
CA LEU A 296 -20.91 -4.44 18.77
C LEU A 296 -22.19 -4.35 17.95
N LYS A 297 -23.11 -5.31 18.07
CA LYS A 297 -24.39 -5.30 17.33
C LYS A 297 -25.32 -4.14 17.67
N THR A 298 -25.11 -3.50 18.83
CA THR A 298 -25.89 -2.32 19.25
C THR A 298 -25.35 -1.02 18.67
N LYS A 299 -24.17 -1.05 18.03
CA LYS A 299 -23.46 0.14 17.56
C LYS A 299 -23.89 0.54 16.15
N PRO A 300 -23.97 1.85 15.83
CA PRO A 300 -24.33 2.31 14.47
C PRO A 300 -23.37 1.84 13.38
N HIS A 301 -22.10 1.59 13.74
CA HIS A 301 -21.08 1.10 12.81
C HIS A 301 -21.18 -0.40 12.55
N TRP A 302 -22.05 -1.17 13.23
CA TRP A 302 -22.18 -2.63 13.06
C TRP A 302 -22.37 -3.07 11.61
N LYS A 303 -23.10 -2.28 10.82
CA LYS A 303 -23.29 -2.53 9.38
C LYS A 303 -21.98 -2.64 8.57
N LYS A 304 -20.86 -2.13 9.10
CA LYS A 304 -19.52 -2.22 8.49
C LYS A 304 -18.78 -3.51 8.90
N ALA A 305 -19.26 -4.23 9.90
CA ALA A 305 -18.62 -5.44 10.43
C ALA A 305 -18.70 -6.61 9.45
N TYR A 306 -17.64 -7.41 9.40
CA TYR A 306 -17.64 -8.73 8.79
C TYR A 306 -16.74 -9.69 9.59
N PHE A 307 -16.93 -10.99 9.37
CA PHE A 307 -16.07 -12.04 9.90
C PHE A 307 -15.35 -12.73 8.74
N TYR A 308 -14.03 -12.77 8.78
CA TYR A 308 -13.23 -13.54 7.82
C TYR A 308 -12.55 -14.68 8.56
N LEU A 309 -13.10 -15.88 8.36
CA LEU A 309 -12.88 -17.06 9.20
C LEU A 309 -11.86 -18.02 8.61
N TRP A 310 -11.85 -18.14 7.29
CA TRP A 310 -11.09 -19.15 6.57
C TRP A 310 -10.71 -18.61 5.19
N ASP A 311 -9.46 -18.81 4.83
CA ASP A 311 -8.92 -18.39 3.55
C ASP A 311 -8.95 -19.55 2.55
N GLU A 312 -9.64 -19.36 1.42
CA GLU A 312 -9.67 -20.29 0.27
C GLU A 312 -9.94 -21.77 0.63
N PRO A 313 -11.09 -22.10 1.25
CA PRO A 313 -11.42 -23.49 1.56
C PRO A 313 -11.60 -24.33 0.28
N VAL A 314 -11.04 -25.53 0.26
CA VAL A 314 -10.95 -26.43 -0.92
C VAL A 314 -11.71 -27.75 -0.77
N GLY A 315 -12.16 -28.08 0.44
CA GLY A 315 -12.81 -29.37 0.74
C GLY A 315 -14.06 -29.23 1.61
N PHE A 316 -14.98 -30.18 1.52
CA PHE A 316 -16.26 -30.12 2.23
C PHE A 316 -16.11 -30.06 3.75
N GLU A 317 -15.13 -30.73 4.33
CA GLU A 317 -14.88 -30.65 5.78
C GLU A 317 -14.60 -29.22 6.23
N GLN A 318 -13.88 -28.42 5.43
CA GLN A 318 -13.62 -27.02 5.72
C GLN A 318 -14.90 -26.18 5.61
N TYR A 319 -15.73 -26.46 4.60
CA TYR A 319 -17.03 -25.80 4.42
C TYR A 319 -17.97 -26.11 5.60
N GLU A 320 -18.02 -27.35 6.09
CA GLU A 320 -18.80 -27.71 7.29
C GLU A 320 -18.35 -26.92 8.51
N VAL A 321 -17.04 -26.79 8.72
CA VAL A 321 -16.51 -26.01 9.86
C VAL A 321 -16.87 -24.52 9.73
N ILE A 322 -16.74 -23.93 8.53
CA ILE A 322 -17.13 -22.54 8.28
C ILE A 322 -18.63 -22.35 8.58
N ARG A 323 -19.48 -23.26 8.11
CA ARG A 323 -20.93 -23.20 8.34
C ARG A 323 -21.28 -23.32 9.81
N SER A 324 -20.64 -24.23 10.54
CA SER A 324 -20.82 -24.38 11.98
C SER A 324 -20.42 -23.11 12.75
N ILE A 325 -19.26 -22.53 12.43
CA ILE A 325 -18.79 -21.27 13.07
C ILE A 325 -19.74 -20.11 12.74
N ALA A 326 -20.14 -19.98 11.49
CA ALA A 326 -21.07 -18.95 11.03
C ALA A 326 -22.44 -19.07 11.71
N GLU A 327 -22.95 -20.30 11.90
CA GLU A 327 -24.19 -20.54 12.65
C GLU A 327 -24.07 -20.09 14.11
N GLU A 328 -22.94 -20.37 14.78
CA GLU A 328 -22.68 -19.89 16.14
C GLU A 328 -22.70 -18.35 16.22
N ILE A 329 -22.04 -17.65 15.29
CA ILE A 329 -22.04 -16.18 15.22
C ILE A 329 -23.46 -15.66 14.99
N ARG A 330 -24.16 -16.20 13.99
CA ARG A 330 -25.48 -15.71 13.56
C ARG A 330 -26.60 -16.03 14.55
N ASN A 331 -26.44 -17.03 15.40
CA ASN A 331 -27.33 -17.26 16.55
C ASN A 331 -27.32 -16.08 17.54
N THR A 332 -26.22 -15.32 17.60
CA THR A 332 -26.08 -14.14 18.48
C THR A 332 -26.37 -12.84 17.72
N ALA A 333 -25.92 -12.75 16.47
CA ALA A 333 -26.10 -11.60 15.58
C ALA A 333 -26.60 -12.07 14.19
N PRO A 334 -27.93 -12.19 13.98
CA PRO A 334 -28.51 -12.76 12.76
C PRO A 334 -28.14 -12.05 11.46
N ASP A 335 -27.79 -10.76 11.55
CA ASP A 335 -27.36 -9.87 10.46
C ASP A 335 -25.84 -9.81 10.27
N ALA A 336 -25.05 -10.59 11.03
CA ALA A 336 -23.61 -10.68 10.86
C ALA A 336 -23.24 -11.16 9.46
N ARG A 337 -22.27 -10.48 8.84
CA ARG A 337 -21.75 -10.83 7.51
C ARG A 337 -20.53 -11.71 7.64
N ILE A 338 -20.57 -12.89 7.02
CA ILE A 338 -19.42 -13.78 6.93
C ILE A 338 -18.80 -13.66 5.54
N LEU A 339 -17.48 -13.50 5.48
CA LEU A 339 -16.67 -13.43 4.27
C LEU A 339 -15.97 -14.77 4.04
N THR A 340 -16.02 -15.25 2.79
CA THR A 340 -15.26 -16.42 2.33
C THR A 340 -14.55 -16.10 1.02
N THR A 341 -13.22 -16.19 1.02
CA THR A 341 -12.41 -16.11 -0.20
C THR A 341 -12.41 -17.46 -0.92
N TYR A 342 -12.39 -17.47 -2.25
CA TYR A 342 -12.29 -18.71 -3.02
C TYR A 342 -11.74 -18.51 -4.44
N TYR A 343 -10.95 -19.48 -4.89
CA TYR A 343 -10.50 -19.63 -6.28
C TYR A 343 -10.98 -20.96 -6.91
N CYS A 344 -11.58 -21.85 -6.13
CA CYS A 344 -12.17 -23.10 -6.58
C CYS A 344 -13.39 -23.45 -5.72
N GLY A 345 -14.19 -24.40 -6.20
CA GLY A 345 -15.24 -25.01 -5.38
C GLY A 345 -14.71 -26.18 -4.54
N PRO A 346 -15.50 -26.69 -3.59
CA PRO A 346 -15.11 -27.84 -2.80
C PRO A 346 -14.91 -29.07 -3.71
N SER A 347 -13.85 -29.82 -3.44
CA SER A 347 -13.56 -31.09 -4.13
C SER A 347 -14.10 -32.28 -3.34
N ASP A 348 -14.80 -33.19 -4.02
CA ASP A 348 -15.24 -34.48 -3.47
C ASP A 348 -15.16 -35.56 -4.57
N PRO A 349 -14.33 -36.61 -4.40
CA PRO A 349 -14.25 -37.73 -5.34
C PRO A 349 -15.57 -38.47 -5.59
N SER A 350 -16.55 -38.32 -4.68
CA SER A 350 -17.86 -38.97 -4.76
C SER A 350 -18.90 -38.15 -5.53
N MET A 351 -18.69 -36.83 -5.70
CA MET A 351 -19.56 -35.97 -6.50
C MET A 351 -19.15 -36.01 -7.97
N LYS A 352 -20.14 -36.07 -8.88
CA LYS A 352 -19.94 -35.99 -10.34
C LYS A 352 -19.90 -34.56 -10.87
N LEU A 353 -19.66 -33.57 -10.01
CA LEU A 353 -19.49 -32.18 -10.45
C LEU A 353 -18.07 -32.00 -10.96
N ASP A 354 -17.91 -31.37 -12.11
CA ASP A 354 -16.59 -30.93 -12.52
C ASP A 354 -16.13 -29.73 -11.67
N GLY A 355 -14.82 -29.43 -11.69
CA GLY A 355 -14.25 -28.38 -10.85
C GLY A 355 -14.81 -26.97 -11.14
N PHE A 356 -15.33 -26.75 -12.35
CA PHE A 356 -15.88 -25.46 -12.76
C PHE A 356 -17.33 -25.31 -12.29
N GLU A 357 -18.16 -26.34 -12.42
CA GLU A 357 -19.50 -26.38 -11.85
C GLU A 357 -19.45 -26.21 -10.32
N SER A 358 -18.49 -26.89 -9.66
CA SER A 358 -18.28 -26.74 -8.22
C SER A 358 -17.94 -25.28 -7.84
N PHE A 359 -17.07 -24.63 -8.62
CA PHE A 359 -16.69 -23.23 -8.40
C PHE A 359 -17.88 -22.27 -8.52
N LEU A 360 -18.70 -22.39 -9.58
CA LEU A 360 -19.91 -21.57 -9.73
C LEU A 360 -20.92 -21.79 -8.61
N LYS A 361 -20.94 -23.00 -8.02
CA LYS A 361 -21.87 -23.37 -6.94
C LYS A 361 -21.36 -23.10 -5.54
N VAL A 362 -20.19 -22.49 -5.35
CA VAL A 362 -19.70 -22.04 -4.03
C VAL A 362 -20.74 -21.26 -3.23
N PRO A 363 -21.47 -20.28 -3.81
CA PRO A 363 -22.54 -19.59 -3.09
C PRO A 363 -23.65 -20.54 -2.61
N THR A 364 -23.99 -21.57 -3.40
CA THR A 364 -24.99 -22.57 -2.99
C THR A 364 -24.50 -23.42 -1.80
N PHE A 365 -23.23 -23.82 -1.78
CA PHE A 365 -22.67 -24.66 -0.71
C PHE A 365 -22.51 -23.93 0.63
N LEU A 366 -22.31 -22.61 0.59
CA LEU A 366 -22.09 -21.81 1.78
C LEU A 366 -23.36 -21.13 2.30
N ARG A 367 -24.43 -21.03 1.50
CA ARG A 367 -25.70 -20.47 1.97
C ARG A 367 -26.32 -21.29 3.11
N PRO A 368 -27.04 -20.64 4.04
CA PRO A 368 -27.19 -19.19 4.22
C PRO A 368 -26.05 -18.56 5.07
N HIS A 369 -24.95 -19.28 5.27
CA HIS A 369 -23.93 -18.97 6.28
C HIS A 369 -22.91 -17.90 5.83
N THR A 370 -22.71 -17.71 4.53
CA THR A 370 -21.84 -16.67 3.95
C THR A 370 -22.67 -15.54 3.31
N GLN A 371 -22.23 -14.30 3.51
CA GLN A 371 -22.85 -13.10 2.94
C GLN A 371 -21.92 -12.40 1.94
N ILE A 372 -20.60 -12.50 2.13
CA ILE A 372 -19.60 -11.89 1.26
C ILE A 372 -18.83 -13.00 0.55
N PHE A 373 -19.08 -13.14 -0.75
CA PHE A 373 -18.41 -14.10 -1.62
C PHE A 373 -17.26 -13.40 -2.32
N CYS A 374 -16.02 -13.74 -1.94
CA CYS A 374 -14.83 -13.05 -2.43
C CYS A 374 -14.04 -13.91 -3.42
N THR A 375 -14.12 -13.59 -4.71
CA THR A 375 -13.58 -14.43 -5.80
C THR A 375 -12.20 -13.98 -6.28
N SER A 376 -11.31 -14.94 -6.58
CA SER A 376 -10.01 -14.63 -7.16
C SER A 376 -10.11 -14.11 -8.59
N GLU A 377 -9.55 -12.94 -8.87
CA GLU A 377 -9.47 -12.38 -10.23
C GLU A 377 -8.61 -13.21 -11.19
N TRP A 378 -7.72 -14.04 -10.65
CA TRP A 378 -6.94 -15.00 -11.44
C TRP A 378 -7.85 -16.01 -12.15
N VAL A 379 -8.88 -16.50 -11.46
CA VAL A 379 -9.84 -17.47 -12.02
C VAL A 379 -10.75 -16.79 -13.04
N LEU A 380 -11.13 -15.54 -12.78
CA LEU A 380 -11.93 -14.75 -13.71
C LEU A 380 -11.19 -14.55 -15.04
N GLY A 381 -9.87 -14.36 -14.99
CA GLY A 381 -9.06 -14.10 -16.18
C GLY A 381 -9.69 -12.99 -17.03
N GLY A 382 -9.79 -13.19 -18.36
CA GLY A 382 -10.48 -12.29 -19.28
C GLY A 382 -11.97 -12.61 -19.52
N ARG A 383 -12.58 -13.49 -18.72
CA ARG A 383 -13.90 -14.08 -18.99
C ARG A 383 -15.04 -13.25 -18.36
N GLU A 384 -15.46 -12.21 -19.06
CA GLU A 384 -16.63 -11.39 -18.64
C GLU A 384 -17.93 -12.20 -18.58
N ASP A 385 -18.05 -13.25 -19.39
CA ASP A 385 -19.18 -14.19 -19.34
C ASP A 385 -19.17 -15.03 -18.05
N LEU A 386 -17.99 -15.38 -17.53
CA LEU A 386 -17.85 -16.06 -16.24
C LEU A 386 -18.22 -15.11 -15.09
N VAL A 387 -17.75 -13.86 -15.13
CA VAL A 387 -18.16 -12.83 -14.17
C VAL A 387 -19.68 -12.75 -14.11
N LYS A 388 -20.35 -12.69 -15.27
CA LYS A 388 -21.81 -12.69 -15.33
C LYS A 388 -22.41 -13.92 -14.66
N GLN A 389 -21.92 -15.13 -14.98
CA GLN A 389 -22.40 -16.37 -14.37
C GLN A 389 -22.26 -16.39 -12.85
N ILE A 390 -21.15 -15.87 -12.32
CA ILE A 390 -20.95 -15.74 -10.87
C ILE A 390 -21.98 -14.76 -10.30
N THR A 391 -22.09 -13.56 -10.88
CA THR A 391 -23.01 -12.53 -10.37
C THR A 391 -24.49 -12.94 -10.46
N ASP A 392 -24.87 -13.77 -11.44
CA ASP A 392 -26.22 -14.33 -11.56
C ASP A 392 -26.52 -15.32 -10.42
N GLU A 393 -25.51 -15.96 -9.84
CA GLU A 393 -25.67 -16.84 -8.67
C GLU A 393 -25.79 -16.05 -7.37
N ILE A 394 -25.39 -14.77 -7.31
CA ILE A 394 -25.39 -13.92 -6.10
C ILE A 394 -26.78 -13.30 -5.87
N GLN A 395 -27.31 -13.42 -4.65
CA GLN A 395 -28.61 -12.90 -4.23
C GLN A 395 -28.47 -11.51 -3.61
N PHE A 396 -28.16 -10.50 -4.42
CA PHE A 396 -27.98 -9.11 -3.97
C PHE A 396 -29.23 -8.54 -3.26
N ASP A 397 -30.43 -9.00 -3.61
CA ASP A 397 -31.69 -8.65 -2.97
C ASP A 397 -31.84 -9.19 -1.54
N ARG A 398 -30.95 -10.12 -1.15
CA ARG A 398 -30.90 -10.75 0.18
C ARG A 398 -29.62 -10.42 0.94
N SER A 399 -29.05 -9.25 0.67
CA SER A 399 -27.85 -8.73 1.34
C SER A 399 -26.59 -9.58 1.11
N GLU A 400 -26.53 -10.31 0.00
CA GLU A 400 -25.27 -10.90 -0.44
C GLU A 400 -24.43 -9.88 -1.22
N GLU A 401 -23.12 -10.05 -1.10
CA GLU A 401 -22.10 -9.20 -1.68
C GLU A 401 -21.14 -10.04 -2.51
N TRP A 402 -20.64 -9.46 -3.60
CA TRP A 402 -19.63 -10.07 -4.43
C TRP A 402 -18.36 -9.21 -4.41
N TRP A 403 -17.32 -9.74 -3.79
CA TRP A 403 -16.02 -9.09 -3.70
C TRP A 403 -15.02 -9.80 -4.61
N THR A 404 -13.94 -9.11 -4.97
CA THR A 404 -12.82 -9.75 -5.68
C THR A 404 -11.51 -9.55 -4.92
N TYR A 405 -10.50 -10.36 -5.26
CA TYR A 405 -9.14 -10.18 -4.76
C TYR A 405 -8.10 -10.58 -5.81
N VAL A 406 -6.91 -10.01 -5.64
CA VAL A 406 -5.67 -10.40 -6.33
C VAL A 406 -4.64 -10.93 -5.33
N CYS A 407 -3.72 -11.76 -5.80
CA CYS A 407 -2.62 -12.33 -5.00
C CYS A 407 -1.43 -12.60 -5.96
N MET A 408 -0.88 -13.81 -5.94
CA MET A 408 0.14 -14.25 -6.91
C MET A 408 -0.32 -14.08 -8.36
N GLY A 409 -1.63 -14.23 -8.59
CA GLY A 409 -2.29 -13.98 -9.85
C GLY A 409 -3.43 -12.96 -9.71
N PRO A 410 -3.92 -12.42 -10.84
CA PRO A 410 -3.40 -12.64 -12.20
C PRO A 410 -2.05 -11.90 -12.42
N GLY A 411 -1.35 -12.18 -13.53
CA GLY A 411 -0.02 -11.63 -13.83
C GLY A 411 0.13 -11.12 -15.27
N GLU A 412 1.32 -10.60 -15.59
CA GLU A 412 1.73 -10.10 -16.91
C GLU A 412 0.86 -8.94 -17.44
N LEU A 413 -0.11 -9.24 -18.30
CA LEU A 413 -0.99 -8.28 -18.96
C LEU A 413 -2.18 -7.88 -18.07
N HIS A 414 -2.46 -8.67 -17.03
CA HIS A 414 -3.60 -8.42 -16.13
C HIS A 414 -3.23 -7.47 -14.99
N PRO A 415 -4.20 -6.69 -14.46
CA PRO A 415 -3.98 -5.82 -13.31
C PRO A 415 -3.60 -6.61 -12.05
N ASN A 416 -2.58 -6.15 -11.34
CA ASN A 416 -2.20 -6.58 -10.00
C ASN A 416 -1.27 -5.51 -9.39
N TRP A 417 -0.74 -5.70 -8.19
CA TRP A 417 0.23 -4.82 -7.52
C TRP A 417 1.64 -5.42 -7.40
N HIS A 418 2.04 -6.24 -8.37
CA HIS A 418 3.42 -6.71 -8.44
C HIS A 418 4.37 -5.53 -8.73
N LEU A 419 5.59 -5.63 -8.20
CA LEU A 419 6.60 -4.57 -8.23
C LEU A 419 6.93 -4.14 -9.65
N GLY A 420 7.11 -5.08 -10.57
CA GLY A 420 7.49 -4.80 -11.97
C GLY A 420 6.37 -4.26 -12.87
N MET A 421 5.15 -4.11 -12.35
CA MET A 421 4.00 -3.64 -13.13
C MET A 421 3.97 -2.11 -13.25
N ARG A 422 3.30 -1.60 -14.30
CA ARG A 422 3.16 -0.16 -14.54
C ARG A 422 2.11 0.45 -13.62
N GLY A 423 2.25 1.76 -13.36
CA GLY A 423 1.32 2.51 -12.52
C GLY A 423 -0.15 2.47 -12.97
N THR A 424 -0.43 2.29 -14.27
CA THR A 424 -1.82 2.11 -14.75
C THR A 424 -2.33 0.69 -14.52
N GLN A 425 -1.48 -0.34 -14.53
CA GLN A 425 -1.86 -1.70 -14.15
C GLN A 425 -2.31 -1.75 -12.69
N HIS A 426 -1.59 -1.03 -11.81
CA HIS A 426 -1.95 -0.91 -10.39
C HIS A 426 -3.33 -0.25 -10.18
N ARG A 427 -3.69 0.75 -11.00
CA ARG A 427 -5.02 1.40 -10.96
C ARG A 427 -6.13 0.52 -11.53
N ALA A 428 -5.80 -0.23 -12.57
CA ALA A 428 -6.76 -1.05 -13.32
C ALA A 428 -7.38 -2.18 -12.50
N VAL A 429 -6.78 -2.57 -11.37
CA VAL A 429 -7.41 -3.48 -10.40
C VAL A 429 -8.74 -2.91 -9.94
N ILE A 430 -8.77 -1.66 -9.49
CA ILE A 430 -10.00 -1.02 -9.01
C ILE A 430 -10.96 -0.66 -10.15
N TRP A 431 -10.44 -0.33 -11.34
CA TRP A 431 -11.29 -0.12 -12.53
C TRP A 431 -12.04 -1.40 -12.92
N ARG A 432 -11.40 -2.57 -12.79
CA ARG A 432 -12.04 -3.86 -12.99
C ARG A 432 -13.17 -4.07 -12.00
N VAL A 433 -12.90 -3.93 -10.70
CA VAL A 433 -13.90 -4.06 -9.64
C VAL A 433 -15.12 -3.20 -9.95
N TRP A 434 -14.89 -1.94 -10.31
CA TRP A 434 -15.96 -1.03 -10.68
C TRP A 434 -16.72 -1.52 -11.93
N LYS A 435 -16.02 -1.81 -13.04
CA LYS A 435 -16.63 -2.21 -14.33
C LYS A 435 -17.48 -3.47 -14.18
N GLU A 436 -16.97 -4.46 -13.46
CA GLU A 436 -17.59 -5.79 -13.30
C GLU A 436 -18.69 -5.79 -12.22
N GLY A 437 -18.82 -4.72 -11.42
CA GLY A 437 -19.89 -4.59 -10.44
C GLY A 437 -19.58 -5.22 -9.08
N GLY A 438 -18.29 -5.39 -8.75
CA GLY A 438 -17.87 -5.82 -7.42
C GLY A 438 -18.28 -4.81 -6.34
N THR A 439 -18.80 -5.33 -5.23
CA THR A 439 -19.31 -4.54 -4.09
C THR A 439 -18.28 -4.36 -2.99
N GLY A 440 -17.09 -4.94 -3.14
CA GLY A 440 -15.96 -4.80 -2.23
C GLY A 440 -14.72 -5.46 -2.79
N PHE A 441 -13.60 -5.30 -2.10
CA PHE A 441 -12.30 -5.81 -2.55
C PHE A 441 -11.46 -6.24 -1.36
N LEU A 442 -10.73 -7.34 -1.51
CA LEU A 442 -9.80 -7.83 -0.50
C LEU A 442 -8.38 -7.88 -1.06
N TYR A 443 -7.40 -7.44 -0.27
CA TYR A 443 -5.99 -7.75 -0.50
C TYR A 443 -5.38 -8.40 0.74
N TRP A 444 -4.73 -9.55 0.52
CA TRP A 444 -4.33 -10.45 1.59
C TRP A 444 -3.27 -9.85 2.54
N GLY A 445 -2.41 -8.95 2.05
CA GLY A 445 -1.29 -8.44 2.83
C GLY A 445 -0.68 -7.16 2.26
N VAL A 446 -0.20 -6.26 3.12
CA VAL A 446 0.56 -5.06 2.71
C VAL A 446 1.94 -4.92 3.33
N ASN A 447 2.31 -5.81 4.25
CA ASN A 447 3.61 -5.84 4.93
C ASN A 447 4.20 -7.26 5.02
N CYS A 448 3.83 -8.17 4.12
CA CYS A 448 4.19 -9.58 4.18
C CYS A 448 5.61 -9.85 3.66
N TYR A 449 6.60 -9.32 4.37
CA TYR A 449 8.03 -9.54 4.12
C TYR A 449 8.52 -10.91 4.59
N GLU A 450 9.75 -11.26 4.19
CA GLU A 450 10.53 -12.23 4.95
C GLU A 450 10.87 -11.68 6.34
N LYS A 451 11.14 -12.59 7.27
CA LYS A 451 11.56 -12.28 8.62
C LYS A 451 12.86 -11.47 8.60
N ALA A 452 12.90 -10.43 9.43
CA ALA A 452 14.04 -9.53 9.60
C ALA A 452 14.58 -9.60 11.04
N SER A 453 15.86 -9.35 11.23
CA SER A 453 16.52 -9.34 12.55
C SER A 453 16.50 -7.98 13.24
N SER A 454 16.17 -6.90 12.52
CA SER A 454 16.04 -5.54 13.05
C SER A 454 15.10 -4.69 12.20
N PRO A 455 14.60 -3.54 12.75
CA PRO A 455 13.73 -2.63 12.01
C PRO A 455 14.35 -2.11 10.70
N SER A 456 15.63 -1.74 10.75
CA SER A 456 16.40 -1.18 9.63
C SER A 456 17.00 -2.23 8.70
N ALA A 457 16.77 -3.52 8.97
CA ALA A 457 17.27 -4.58 8.10
C ALA A 457 16.66 -4.45 6.70
N GLU A 458 17.46 -4.84 5.70
CA GLU A 458 17.09 -4.74 4.30
C GLU A 458 15.73 -5.38 3.99
N ILE A 459 15.11 -4.87 2.94
CA ILE A 459 13.80 -5.34 2.49
C ILE A 459 14.01 -6.65 1.71
N ARG A 460 13.41 -7.73 2.20
CA ARG A 460 13.35 -9.03 1.53
C ARG A 460 11.90 -9.43 1.30
N PHE A 461 11.51 -9.56 0.04
CA PHE A 461 10.20 -10.11 -0.33
C PHE A 461 10.16 -11.62 -0.06
N ARG A 462 8.99 -12.13 0.32
CA ARG A 462 8.81 -13.57 0.55
C ARG A 462 9.13 -14.39 -0.70
N ARG A 463 9.91 -15.45 -0.53
CA ARG A 463 10.17 -16.44 -1.58
C ARG A 463 8.87 -17.10 -2.04
N GLY A 464 8.79 -17.40 -3.33
CA GLY A 464 7.65 -18.08 -3.94
C GLY A 464 6.50 -17.17 -4.35
N LEU A 465 6.57 -15.87 -4.02
CA LEU A 465 5.60 -14.86 -4.47
C LEU A 465 6.24 -13.95 -5.53
N PRO A 466 5.45 -13.40 -6.48
CA PRO A 466 5.92 -12.32 -7.33
C PRO A 466 6.46 -11.15 -6.49
N PRO A 467 7.58 -10.52 -6.86
CA PRO A 467 8.11 -9.37 -6.13
C PRO A 467 7.03 -8.31 -5.93
N GLY A 468 6.90 -7.80 -4.70
CA GLY A 468 5.88 -6.81 -4.35
C GLY A 468 4.52 -7.37 -3.94
N ASP A 469 4.18 -8.63 -4.27
CA ASP A 469 2.92 -9.22 -3.80
C ASP A 469 2.93 -9.34 -2.27
N GLY A 470 1.86 -8.88 -1.63
CA GLY A 470 1.76 -8.79 -0.16
C GLY A 470 2.48 -7.59 0.46
N VAL A 471 3.04 -6.66 -0.32
CA VAL A 471 3.85 -5.54 0.18
C VAL A 471 3.50 -4.25 -0.55
N LEU A 472 2.93 -3.26 0.15
CA LEU A 472 2.57 -1.94 -0.41
C LEU A 472 3.19 -0.75 0.35
N PHE A 473 3.83 -0.97 1.48
CA PHE A 473 4.60 0.06 2.17
C PHE A 473 5.80 -0.57 2.84
N TYR A 474 6.82 0.22 3.11
CA TYR A 474 8.10 -0.19 3.68
C TYR A 474 8.33 0.35 5.10
N PRO A 475 9.12 -0.33 5.95
CA PRO A 475 9.56 0.23 7.22
C PRO A 475 10.43 1.47 7.00
N GLY A 476 10.14 2.57 7.68
CA GLY A 476 10.85 3.83 7.50
C GLY A 476 12.32 3.78 7.92
N GLU A 477 12.62 2.95 8.92
CA GLU A 477 13.94 2.72 9.49
C GLU A 477 14.95 2.18 8.46
N VAL A 478 14.47 1.60 7.37
CA VAL A 478 15.31 1.13 6.25
C VAL A 478 15.91 2.30 5.48
N PHE A 479 15.22 3.44 5.41
CA PHE A 479 15.62 4.57 4.58
C PHE A 479 16.25 5.69 5.40
N ASN A 480 15.75 5.93 6.61
CA ASN A 480 16.20 7.01 7.47
C ASN A 480 16.35 6.52 8.91
N ILE A 481 17.53 6.74 9.50
CA ILE A 481 17.78 6.40 10.92
C ILE A 481 16.84 7.25 11.80
N GLY A 482 16.09 6.60 12.68
CA GLY A 482 15.15 7.26 13.59
C GLY A 482 13.77 7.56 13.00
N ALA A 483 13.53 7.27 11.72
CA ALA A 483 12.19 7.31 11.15
C ALA A 483 11.35 6.16 11.74
N THR A 484 10.14 6.47 12.20
CA THR A 484 9.23 5.47 12.78
C THR A 484 7.97 5.26 11.94
N LEU A 485 7.75 6.11 10.93
CA LEU A 485 6.57 6.02 10.06
C LEU A 485 6.85 5.14 8.85
N PRO A 486 5.85 4.40 8.36
CA PRO A 486 5.98 3.67 7.10
C PRO A 486 6.27 4.58 5.91
N VAL A 487 7.01 4.06 4.94
CA VAL A 487 7.30 4.67 3.64
C VAL A 487 6.38 4.06 2.60
N ALA A 488 5.55 4.87 1.96
CA ALA A 488 4.63 4.39 0.92
C ALA A 488 5.39 3.84 -0.30
N SER A 489 4.79 2.88 -0.99
CA SER A 489 5.21 2.53 -2.35
C SER A 489 4.50 3.40 -3.39
N VAL A 490 5.07 3.51 -4.60
CA VAL A 490 4.37 4.05 -5.77
C VAL A 490 3.09 3.25 -6.01
N ARG A 491 3.13 1.93 -5.79
CA ARG A 491 1.97 1.04 -5.94
C ARG A 491 0.80 1.42 -5.03
N LEU A 492 1.09 1.77 -3.76
CA LEU A 492 0.07 2.23 -2.81
C LEU A 492 -0.55 3.57 -3.24
N GLU A 493 0.26 4.49 -3.75
CA GLU A 493 -0.23 5.76 -4.31
C GLU A 493 -1.08 5.57 -5.58
N ARG A 494 -0.72 4.58 -6.41
CA ARG A 494 -1.51 4.21 -7.59
C ARG A 494 -2.80 3.49 -7.19
N LEU A 495 -2.80 2.68 -6.14
CA LEU A 495 -4.02 2.15 -5.53
C LEU A 495 -4.93 3.29 -5.03
N LEU A 496 -4.41 4.26 -4.26
CA LEU A 496 -5.19 5.44 -3.86
C LEU A 496 -5.77 6.17 -5.07
N SER A 497 -4.99 6.34 -6.15
CA SER A 497 -5.48 6.94 -7.39
C SER A 497 -6.64 6.14 -8.00
N GLY A 498 -6.56 4.80 -7.99
CA GLY A 498 -7.63 3.91 -8.46
C GLY A 498 -8.88 3.97 -7.59
N MET A 499 -8.73 4.06 -6.26
CA MET A 499 -9.83 4.26 -5.32
C MET A 499 -10.52 5.61 -5.56
N GLN A 500 -9.77 6.67 -5.87
CA GLN A 500 -10.36 7.96 -6.24
C GLN A 500 -11.08 7.89 -7.59
N ASP A 501 -10.53 7.19 -8.59
CA ASP A 501 -11.20 6.95 -9.88
C ASP A 501 -12.55 6.26 -9.70
N TYR A 502 -12.64 5.31 -8.77
CA TYR A 502 -13.90 4.68 -8.39
C TYR A 502 -14.92 5.72 -7.92
N GLU A 503 -14.53 6.67 -7.07
CA GLU A 503 -15.42 7.74 -6.60
C GLU A 503 -15.86 8.68 -7.72
N TYR A 504 -14.96 9.03 -8.65
CA TYR A 504 -15.34 9.83 -9.82
C TYR A 504 -16.38 9.10 -10.68
N LEU A 505 -16.22 7.79 -10.88
CA LEU A 505 -17.16 6.98 -11.64
C LEU A 505 -18.50 6.78 -10.91
N GLN A 506 -18.49 6.69 -9.58
CA GLN A 506 -19.72 6.70 -8.75
C GLN A 506 -20.45 8.04 -8.87
N LEU A 507 -19.71 9.15 -8.79
CA LEU A 507 -20.26 10.50 -8.98
C LEU A 507 -20.95 10.62 -10.35
N TYR A 508 -20.26 10.23 -11.43
CA TYR A 508 -20.82 10.27 -12.77
C TYR A 508 -22.03 9.34 -12.94
N SER A 509 -21.98 8.13 -12.36
CA SER A 509 -23.10 7.19 -12.36
C SER A 509 -24.34 7.72 -11.63
N SER A 510 -24.14 8.50 -10.56
CA SER A 510 -25.27 9.11 -9.83
C SER A 510 -26.02 10.15 -10.67
N MET A 511 -25.35 10.76 -11.65
CA MET A 511 -25.92 11.79 -12.52
C MET A 511 -26.56 11.21 -13.78
N TYR A 512 -25.89 10.26 -14.44
CA TYR A 512 -26.30 9.75 -15.77
C TYR A 512 -26.64 8.25 -15.80
N GLY A 513 -26.53 7.57 -14.66
CA GLY A 513 -26.72 6.13 -14.56
C GLY A 513 -25.47 5.32 -14.93
N ARG A 514 -25.47 4.06 -14.48
CA ARG A 514 -24.35 3.11 -14.63
C ARG A 514 -23.98 2.85 -16.10
N HIS A 515 -24.96 2.82 -17.00
CA HIS A 515 -24.75 2.53 -18.42
C HIS A 515 -23.92 3.62 -19.11
N GLU A 516 -24.25 4.90 -18.90
CA GLU A 516 -23.49 6.01 -19.47
C GLU A 516 -22.08 6.08 -18.86
N ALA A 517 -21.93 5.74 -17.58
CA ALA A 517 -20.61 5.67 -16.93
C ALA A 517 -19.72 4.54 -17.51
N LEU A 518 -20.29 3.39 -17.89
CA LEU A 518 -19.56 2.35 -18.65
C LEU A 518 -19.12 2.90 -20.01
N SER A 519 -20.04 3.55 -20.74
CA SER A 519 -19.72 4.13 -22.04
C SER A 519 -18.61 5.18 -21.93
N LEU A 520 -18.57 5.96 -20.86
CA LEU A 520 -17.51 6.92 -20.60
C LEU A 520 -16.14 6.24 -20.40
N LEU A 521 -16.05 5.17 -19.61
CA LEU A 521 -14.80 4.40 -19.44
C LEU A 521 -14.26 3.88 -20.78
N GLU A 522 -15.15 3.36 -21.63
CA GLU A 522 -14.80 2.81 -22.94
C GLU A 522 -14.41 3.92 -23.93
N ARG A 523 -15.23 4.97 -24.05
CA ARG A 523 -15.01 6.09 -25.00
C ARG A 523 -13.74 6.87 -24.70
N THR A 524 -13.39 7.03 -23.42
CA THR A 524 -12.13 7.68 -23.01
C THR A 524 -10.92 6.78 -23.25
N GLY A 525 -11.12 5.47 -23.44
CA GLY A 525 -10.04 4.49 -23.57
C GLY A 525 -9.36 4.15 -22.24
N THR A 526 -9.99 4.46 -21.10
CA THR A 526 -9.39 4.23 -19.78
C THR A 526 -9.31 2.74 -19.46
N TYR A 527 -10.44 2.03 -19.55
CA TYR A 527 -10.53 0.62 -19.23
C TYR A 527 -11.68 -0.04 -19.98
N THR A 528 -11.40 -1.15 -20.67
CA THR A 528 -12.42 -1.98 -21.34
C THR A 528 -12.42 -3.43 -20.83
N GLY A 529 -11.31 -3.90 -20.27
CA GLY A 529 -11.19 -5.23 -19.66
C GLY A 529 -9.79 -5.48 -19.13
N PRO A 530 -9.55 -6.66 -18.51
CA PRO A 530 -8.32 -6.94 -17.77
C PRO A 530 -7.07 -7.08 -18.66
N GLU A 531 -7.19 -7.09 -19.98
CA GLU A 531 -6.04 -7.03 -20.90
C GLU A 531 -6.03 -5.74 -21.74
N ARG A 532 -7.01 -4.86 -21.55
CA ARG A 532 -7.29 -3.72 -22.42
C ARG A 532 -7.64 -2.47 -21.61
N TYR A 533 -6.60 -1.76 -21.22
CA TYR A 533 -6.65 -0.53 -20.45
C TYR A 533 -5.51 0.39 -20.85
N THR A 534 -5.63 1.68 -20.52
CA THR A 534 -4.62 2.66 -20.91
C THR A 534 -3.26 2.39 -20.26
N LEU A 535 -2.19 2.53 -21.04
CA LEU A 535 -0.82 2.58 -20.53
C LEU A 535 -0.33 4.02 -20.31
N GLU A 536 -1.10 4.98 -20.81
CA GLU A 536 -0.80 6.41 -20.78
C GLU A 536 -1.74 7.15 -19.82
N HIS A 537 -1.32 8.34 -19.39
CA HIS A 537 -2.10 9.15 -18.46
C HIS A 537 -3.29 9.86 -19.13
N ASN A 538 -3.17 10.25 -20.40
CA ASN A 538 -4.14 11.11 -21.09
C ASN A 538 -5.60 10.59 -21.08
N PRO A 539 -5.88 9.28 -21.28
CA PRO A 539 -7.24 8.75 -21.16
C PRO A 539 -7.88 8.99 -19.79
N ILE A 540 -7.08 8.92 -18.72
CA ILE A 540 -7.56 9.10 -17.35
C ILE A 540 -7.89 10.57 -17.08
N GLU A 541 -7.05 11.49 -17.58
CA GLU A 541 -7.34 12.92 -17.51
C GLU A 541 -8.56 13.29 -18.36
N SER A 542 -8.74 12.66 -19.52
CA SER A 542 -9.93 12.83 -20.36
C SER A 542 -11.19 12.38 -19.62
N LEU A 543 -11.15 11.20 -18.96
CA LEU A 543 -12.22 10.71 -18.10
C LEU A 543 -12.57 11.71 -16.99
N ARG A 544 -11.58 12.19 -16.25
CA ARG A 544 -11.80 13.14 -15.16
C ARG A 544 -12.32 14.50 -15.68
N GLY A 545 -11.83 14.95 -16.83
CA GLY A 545 -12.29 16.16 -17.50
C GLY A 545 -13.76 16.09 -17.90
N GLU A 546 -14.21 14.99 -18.50
CA GLU A 546 -15.62 14.76 -18.83
C GLU A 546 -16.51 14.76 -17.58
N ILE A 547 -16.06 14.13 -16.49
CA ILE A 547 -16.77 14.11 -15.21
C ILE A 547 -16.87 15.51 -14.61
N TYR A 548 -15.79 16.29 -14.67
CA TYR A 548 -15.79 17.68 -14.24
C TYR A 548 -16.74 18.55 -15.08
N HIS A 549 -16.73 18.43 -16.41
CA HIS A 549 -17.62 19.18 -17.28
C HIS A 549 -19.09 18.85 -17.06
N ALA A 550 -19.39 17.59 -16.77
CA ALA A 550 -20.72 17.15 -16.34
C ALA A 550 -21.16 17.78 -15.00
N TYR A 551 -20.24 17.95 -14.06
CA TYR A 551 -20.56 18.49 -12.72
C TYR A 551 -20.64 20.02 -12.68
N ARG A 552 -20.12 20.72 -13.68
CA ARG A 552 -20.16 22.19 -13.70
C ARG A 552 -21.62 22.65 -13.66
N PRO A 553 -22.03 23.47 -12.66
CA PRO A 553 -23.28 24.19 -12.76
C PRO A 553 -23.26 24.96 -14.08
N VAL A 554 -24.30 24.83 -14.89
CA VAL A 554 -24.50 25.74 -16.03
C VAL A 554 -24.67 27.12 -15.42
N THR A 555 -23.57 27.88 -15.38
CA THR A 555 -23.51 29.27 -14.90
C THR A 555 -24.33 30.18 -15.78
#